data_AF-A0A9D4LS56-F1
#
_entry.id   AF-A0A9D4LS56-F1
#
_cell.length_a   1.000
_cell.length_b   1.000
_cell.length_c   1.000
_cell.angle_alpha   90.00
_cell.angle_beta   90.00
_cell.angle_gamma   90.00
#
_symmetry.space_group_name_H-M   'P 1'
#
loop_
_entity.id
_entity.type
_entity.pdbx_description
1 polymer ?
#
loop_
_entity_poly.entity_id
_entity_poly.type
_entity_poly.pdbx_seq_one_letter_code
_entity_poly.pdbx_strand_id
1 'polypeptide(L)' 'MGNPKNPATNQAVVQVVVNRNNFPPEFLNTPYGASINSNSPNGTLIASVSWRDNDTVVREIFGFSA' A
#
# COMPACT_ATOMS: atom_id res chain seq x y z
N MET A 1 -47.19 -35.64 -26.16
CA MET A 1 -45.80 -35.76 -25.68
C MET A 1 -45.34 -34.39 -25.19
N GLY A 2 -44.44 -34.36 -24.20
CA GLY A 2 -44.40 -33.37 -23.13
C GLY A 2 -44.12 -31.91 -23.50
N ASN A 3 -44.82 -31.00 -22.82
CA ASN A 3 -44.51 -29.57 -22.81
C ASN A 3 -43.31 -29.32 -21.87
N PRO A 4 -42.25 -28.64 -22.31
CA PRO A 4 -41.08 -28.38 -21.47
C PRO A 4 -41.47 -27.47 -20.29
N LYS A 5 -41.05 -27.87 -19.09
CA LYS A 5 -41.38 -27.23 -17.82
C LYS A 5 -40.37 -26.13 -17.53
N ASN A 6 -40.87 -24.89 -17.39
CA ASN A 6 -40.28 -23.66 -16.84
C ASN A 6 -38.76 -23.44 -17.01
N PRO A 7 -38.32 -22.34 -17.65
CA PRO A 7 -36.94 -21.92 -17.48
C PRO A 7 -36.69 -21.63 -15.99
N ALA A 8 -35.85 -22.43 -15.35
CA ALA A 8 -35.42 -22.19 -13.98
C ALA A 8 -34.42 -21.03 -14.01
N THR A 9 -34.87 -19.82 -13.67
CA THR A 9 -34.00 -18.67 -13.52
C THR A 9 -33.35 -18.71 -12.14
N ASN A 10 -32.04 -18.97 -12.11
CA ASN A 10 -31.24 -18.88 -10.90
C ASN A 10 -30.56 -17.50 -10.88
N GLN A 11 -30.90 -16.67 -9.91
CA GLN A 11 -30.32 -15.32 -9.78
C GLN A 11 -29.23 -15.34 -8.72
N ALA A 12 -28.08 -14.75 -9.01
CA ALA A 12 -27.00 -14.54 -8.07
C ALA A 12 -26.73 -13.04 -7.92
N VAL A 13 -26.46 -12.60 -6.69
CA VAL A 13 -26.04 -11.23 -6.41
C VAL A 13 -24.52 -11.20 -6.43
N VAL A 14 -23.96 -10.36 -7.30
CA VAL A 14 -22.52 -10.09 -7.34
C VAL A 14 -22.28 -8.74 -6.70
N GLN A 15 -21.48 -8.70 -5.64
CA GLN A 15 -21.03 -7.46 -5.05
C GLN A 15 -19.67 -7.09 -5.65
N VAL A 16 -19.62 -5.95 -6.35
CA VAL A 16 -18.37 -5.40 -6.89
C VAL A 16 -17.92 -4.27 -5.98
N VAL A 17 -16.71 -4.40 -5.44
CA VAL A 17 -16.06 -3.34 -4.66
C VAL A 17 -14.92 -2.77 -5.51
N VAL A 18 -14.95 -1.46 -5.72
CA VAL A 18 -13.88 -0.74 -6.44
C VAL A 18 -13.11 0.09 -5.42
N ASN A 19 -11.88 -0.33 -5.14
CA ASN A 19 -10.94 0.46 -4.35
C ASN A 19 -10.27 1.46 -5.29
N ARG A 20 -10.63 2.73 -5.16
CA ARG A 20 -9.95 3.81 -5.89
C ARG A 20 -8.80 4.31 -5.03
N ASN A 21 -7.64 4.53 -5.65
CA ASN A 21 -6.57 5.30 -5.04
C ASN A 21 -6.94 6.78 -5.19
N ASN A 22 -7.39 7.40 -4.11
CA ASN A 22 -7.78 8.79 -4.05
C ASN A 22 -6.67 9.68 -3.46
N PHE A 23 -5.69 9.10 -2.79
CA PHE A 23 -4.62 9.79 -2.07
C PHE A 23 -3.27 9.15 -2.38
N PRO A 24 -2.39 9.83 -3.13
CA PRO A 24 -1.05 9.33 -3.36
C PRO A 24 -0.26 9.26 -2.05
N PRO A 25 0.76 8.38 -1.95
CA PRO A 25 1.66 8.36 -0.81
C PRO A 25 2.34 9.72 -0.59
N GLU A 26 2.41 10.16 0.66
CA GLU A 26 3.11 11.37 1.11
C GLU A 26 4.34 11.00 1.95
N PHE A 27 5.50 11.58 1.62
CA PHE A 27 6.67 11.49 2.48
C PHE A 27 6.50 12.40 3.69
N LEU A 28 6.78 11.88 4.87
CA LEU A 28 6.69 12.62 6.12
C LEU A 28 8.04 13.27 6.44
N ASN A 29 8.08 14.31 7.27
CA ASN A 29 9.32 14.91 7.78
C ASN A 29 10.35 15.34 6.71
N THR A 30 9.91 15.67 5.50
CA THR A 30 10.79 16.19 4.44
C THR A 30 11.26 17.62 4.76
N PRO A 31 12.49 18.02 4.36
CA PRO A 31 13.47 17.25 3.60
C PRO A 31 14.30 16.27 4.45
N TYR A 32 14.76 15.18 3.83
CA TYR A 32 15.67 14.23 4.46
C TYR A 32 17.12 14.61 4.19
N GLY A 33 17.94 14.65 5.24
CA GLY A 33 19.37 14.86 5.15
C GLY A 33 20.07 14.20 6.33
N ALA A 34 21.22 13.60 6.07
CA ALA A 34 22.04 12.98 7.09
C ALA A 34 23.52 13.26 6.80
N SER A 35 24.31 13.39 7.87
CA SER A 35 25.76 13.43 7.81
C SER A 35 26.29 12.26 8.63
N ILE A 36 27.28 11.56 8.10
CA ILE A 36 27.88 10.38 8.72
C ILE A 36 29.39 10.58 8.81
N ASN A 37 29.99 10.06 9.89
CA ASN A 37 31.44 10.09 10.03
C ASN A 37 32.06 9.05 9.08
N SER A 38 33.17 9.39 8.42
CA SER A 38 33.92 8.47 7.56
C SER A 38 34.48 7.25 8.30
N ASN A 39 34.61 7.32 9.63
CA ASN A 39 35.04 6.20 10.47
C ASN A 39 33.89 5.35 11.02
N SER A 40 32.65 5.61 10.60
CA SER A 40 31.48 4.87 11.10
C SER A 40 31.58 3.39 10.71
N PRO A 41 31.27 2.45 11.62
CA PRO A 41 31.26 1.03 11.30
C PRO A 41 30.26 0.70 10.18
N ASN A 42 30.55 -0.36 9.44
CA ASN A 42 29.59 -0.94 8.50
C ASN A 42 28.31 -1.35 9.23
N GLY A 43 27.16 -1.07 8.62
CA GLY A 43 25.83 -1.25 9.20
C GLY A 43 25.31 -0.06 9.99
N THR A 44 26.03 1.07 10.05
CA THR A 44 25.54 2.29 10.73
C THR A 44 24.29 2.81 10.03
N LEU A 45 23.18 2.97 10.75
CA LEU A 45 21.97 3.60 10.24
C LEU A 45 22.23 5.08 9.94
N ILE A 46 22.12 5.45 8.67
CA ILE A 46 22.34 6.81 8.15
C ILE A 46 21.08 7.65 8.26
N ALA A 47 19.96 7.13 7.76
CA ALA A 47 18.70 7.86 7.70
C ALA A 47 17.53 6.89 7.70
N SER A 48 16.38 7.39 8.15
CA SER A 48 15.12 6.67 8.14
C SER A 48 14.09 7.51 7.42
N VAL A 49 13.45 6.95 6.40
CA VAL A 49 12.42 7.59 5.59
C VAL A 49 11.07 7.00 5.96
N SER A 50 10.06 7.85 6.15
CA SER A 50 8.70 7.42 6.43
C SER A 50 7.70 8.06 5.48
N TRP A 51 6.67 7.31 5.14
CA TRP A 51 5.59 7.78 4.28
C TRP A 51 4.24 7.27 4.76
N ARG A 52 3.19 7.88 4.24
CA ARG A 52 1.80 7.55 4.54
C ARG A 52 0.99 7.58 3.26
N ASP A 53 0.13 6.61 3.07
CA ASP A 53 -0.92 6.62 2.07
C ASP A 53 -2.26 6.64 2.83
N ASN A 54 -3.23 7.45 2.40
CA ASN A 54 -4.51 7.61 3.12
C ASN A 54 -5.63 6.73 2.57
N ASP A 55 -5.42 6.04 1.45
CA ASP A 55 -6.34 5.01 0.95
C ASP A 55 -6.10 3.67 1.67
N THR A 56 -4.91 3.51 2.25
CA THR A 56 -4.48 2.30 2.95
C THR A 56 -4.03 2.62 4.38
N VAL A 57 -4.01 1.63 5.29
CA VAL A 57 -3.52 1.83 6.67
C VAL A 57 -1.98 1.67 6.75
N VAL A 58 -1.28 1.86 5.63
CA VAL A 58 0.15 1.54 5.53
C VAL A 58 0.98 2.74 6.01
N ARG A 59 1.86 2.44 6.96
CA ARG A 59 2.96 3.31 7.39
C ARG A 59 4.21 2.46 7.38
N GLU A 60 5.11 2.78 6.46
CA GLU A 60 6.36 2.05 6.31
C GLU A 60 7.54 2.98 6.63
N ILE A 61 8.59 2.35 7.15
CA ILE A 61 9.84 3.01 7.53
C ILE A 61 10.95 2.27 6.81
N PHE A 62 11.73 2.98 5.99
CA PHE A 62 12.88 2.42 5.29
C PHE A 62 14.17 3.04 5.80
N GLY A 63 15.13 2.20 6.20
CA GLY A 63 16.43 2.61 6.72
C GLY A 63 17.52 2.49 5.67
N PHE A 64 18.41 3.48 5.61
CA PHE A 64 19.64 3.42 4.84
C PHE A 64 20.82 3.20 5.78
N SER A 65 21.71 2.26 5.48
CA SER A 65 22.91 1.98 6.28
C SER A 65 24.18 2.04 5.45
N ALA A 66 25.29 2.43 6.07
CA ALA A 66 26.63 2.46 5.48
C ALA A 66 27.25 1.06 5.38
#